data_AF-A0A3P5ZHA0-F1
#
_entry.id   AF-A0A3P5ZHA0-F1
#
_cell.length_a   1.000
_cell.length_b   1.000
_cell.length_c   1.000
_cell.angle_alpha   90.00
_cell.angle_beta   90.00
_cell.angle_gamma   90.00
#
_symmetry.space_group_name_H-M   'P 1'
#
loop_
_entity.id
_entity.type
_entity.pdbx_description
1 polymer ?
#
loop_
_entity_poly.entity_id
_entity_poly.type
_entity_poly.pdbx_seq_one_letter_code
_entity_poly.pdbx_strand_id
1 'polypeptide(L)'
;MATMFNLPDELAEEILSRVPLTSLSSVRSTCRKWDTLSQNRVFGTSASAGRKQFLGFMLKDYKVCSMKFDLQGIGNERDFIDSSIKQVSILDQVEITQVFQREGLLLCITKDKFKILVWNPYLGQTRWIQPRNTYRSEDRYQICYRI
;
A
#
# COMPACT_ATOMS: atom_id res chain seq x y z
N MET A 1 -9.68 28.73 -17.24
CA MET A 1 -9.78 27.26 -17.10
C MET A 1 -8.91 26.84 -15.94
N ALA A 2 -9.51 26.36 -14.84
CA ALA A 2 -8.74 25.78 -13.74
C ALA A 2 -8.24 24.40 -14.18
N THR A 3 -6.98 24.33 -14.57
CA THR A 3 -6.30 23.08 -14.82
C THR A 3 -6.09 22.35 -13.50
N MET A 4 -6.32 21.03 -13.43
CA MET A 4 -6.05 20.20 -12.25
C MET A 4 -4.62 20.35 -11.70
N PHE A 5 -3.70 20.92 -12.47
CA PHE A 5 -2.34 21.28 -12.09
C PHE A 5 -2.23 22.41 -11.05
N ASN A 6 -3.24 23.29 -10.96
CA ASN A 6 -3.25 24.43 -10.05
C ASN A 6 -3.73 24.07 -8.64
N LEU A 7 -4.03 22.79 -8.39
CA LEU A 7 -4.50 22.34 -7.10
C LEU A 7 -3.32 22.34 -6.09
N PRO A 8 -3.50 22.94 -4.90
CA PRO A 8 -2.58 22.77 -3.78
C PRO A 8 -2.31 21.30 -3.49
N ASP A 9 -1.08 20.97 -3.10
CA ASP A 9 -0.65 19.59 -2.90
C ASP A 9 -1.50 18.87 -1.85
N GLU A 10 -1.91 19.57 -0.78
CA GLU A 10 -2.79 19.01 0.25
C GLU A 10 -4.14 18.53 -0.31
N LEU A 11 -4.76 19.32 -1.19
CA LEU A 11 -6.04 18.97 -1.81
C LEU A 11 -5.84 17.84 -2.84
N ALA A 12 -4.71 17.81 -3.53
CA ALA A 12 -4.37 16.73 -4.45
C ALA A 12 -4.14 15.40 -3.69
N GLU A 13 -3.45 15.43 -2.55
CA GLU A 13 -3.28 14.28 -1.65
C GLU A 13 -4.63 13.79 -1.12
N GLU A 14 -5.54 14.70 -0.76
CA GLU A 14 -6.89 14.33 -0.32
C GLU A 14 -7.68 13.61 -1.42
N ILE A 15 -7.65 14.13 -2.66
CA ILE A 15 -8.29 13.47 -3.82
C ILE A 15 -7.68 12.09 -4.03
N LEU A 16 -6.35 12.00 -4.10
CA LEU A 16 -5.63 10.72 -4.26
C LEU A 16 -6.03 9.72 -3.19
N SER A 17 -6.22 10.17 -1.96
CA SER A 17 -6.56 9.30 -0.84
C SER A 17 -7.88 8.54 -1.03
N ARG A 18 -8.80 9.11 -1.82
CA ARG A 18 -10.12 8.54 -2.14
C ARG A 18 -10.07 7.62 -3.36
N VAL A 19 -9.03 7.71 -4.18
CA VAL A 19 -8.84 6.87 -5.38
C VAL A 19 -8.48 5.44 -4.98
N PRO A 20 -9.09 4.39 -5.57
CA PRO A 20 -8.69 3.00 -5.35
C PRO A 20 -7.22 2.75 -5.68
N LEU A 21 -6.54 1.86 -4.93
CA LEU A 21 -5.12 1.53 -5.19
C LEU A 21 -4.88 1.01 -6.60
N THR A 22 -5.82 0.24 -7.13
CA THR A 22 -5.77 -0.30 -8.50
C THR A 22 -5.75 0.78 -9.58
N SER A 23 -6.27 1.98 -9.29
CA SER A 23 -6.31 3.11 -10.22
C SER A 23 -5.08 4.01 -10.11
N LEU A 24 -4.21 3.83 -9.10
CA LEU A 24 -3.01 4.65 -8.93
C LEU A 24 -2.03 4.53 -10.11
N SER A 25 -2.00 3.37 -10.76
CA SER A 25 -1.19 3.12 -11.96
C SER A 25 -1.56 4.05 -13.13
N SER A 26 -2.84 4.43 -13.26
CA SER A 26 -3.31 5.42 -14.24
C SER A 26 -3.06 6.85 -13.77
N VAL A 27 -3.14 7.12 -12.47
CA VAL A 27 -2.90 8.48 -11.96
C VAL A 27 -1.45 8.90 -12.17
N ARG A 28 -0.48 8.01 -11.92
CA ARG A 28 0.94 8.31 -12.15
C ARG A 28 1.29 8.59 -13.61
N SER A 29 0.55 8.03 -14.58
CA SER A 29 0.87 8.23 -16.00
C SER A 29 0.38 9.58 -16.53
N THR A 30 -0.33 10.36 -15.71
CA THR A 30 -0.82 11.69 -16.10
C THR A 30 0.31 12.72 -16.10
N CYS A 31 1.08 12.86 -15.01
CA CYS A 31 2.23 13.77 -14.92
C CYS A 31 3.14 13.45 -13.73
N ARG A 32 4.35 14.06 -13.72
CA ARG A 32 5.34 13.91 -12.64
C ARG A 32 4.83 14.31 -11.25
N LYS A 33 4.00 15.36 -11.17
CA LYS A 33 3.43 15.82 -9.91
C LYS A 33 2.50 14.74 -9.32
N TRP A 34 1.60 14.18 -10.12
CA TRP A 34 0.70 13.10 -9.68
C TRP A 34 1.44 11.80 -9.38
N ASP A 35 2.48 11.45 -10.15
CA ASP A 35 3.37 10.33 -9.83
C ASP A 35 3.96 10.50 -8.43
N THR A 36 4.62 11.64 -8.16
CA THR A 36 5.24 11.93 -6.85
C THR A 36 4.23 11.88 -5.70
N LEU A 37 3.08 12.54 -5.85
CA LEU A 37 2.04 12.55 -4.81
C LEU A 37 1.43 11.15 -4.59
N SER A 38 1.24 10.37 -5.65
CA SER A 38 0.72 9.00 -5.51
C SER A 38 1.72 8.05 -4.86
N GLN A 39 3.03 8.24 -5.07
CA GLN A 39 4.08 7.52 -4.34
C GLN A 39 4.04 7.85 -2.85
N ASN A 40 3.96 9.14 -2.49
CA ASN A 40 3.90 9.57 -1.09
C ASN A 40 2.75 8.93 -0.31
N ARG A 41 1.60 8.70 -0.96
CA ARG A 41 0.47 7.98 -0.36
C ARG A 41 0.80 6.52 0.00
N VAL A 42 1.54 5.81 -0.85
CA VAL A 42 1.83 4.37 -0.65
C VAL A 42 3.02 4.16 0.27
N PHE A 43 4.03 5.03 0.20
CA PHE A 43 5.25 4.91 1.00
C PHE A 43 5.22 5.73 2.30
N GLY A 44 4.23 6.60 2.48
CA GLY A 44 4.09 7.44 3.68
C GLY A 44 5.12 8.57 3.76
N THR A 45 5.71 8.97 2.64
CA THR A 45 6.80 9.96 2.54
C THR A 45 6.31 11.41 2.39
N SER A 46 5.13 11.77 2.91
CA SER A 46 4.59 13.12 2.71
C SER A 46 5.47 14.21 3.35
N ALA A 47 5.72 15.27 2.58
CA ALA A 47 6.46 16.46 3.00
C ALA A 47 5.60 17.47 3.78
N SER A 48 4.27 17.24 3.85
CA SER A 48 3.31 18.11 4.52
C SER A 48 3.29 17.87 6.03
N ALA A 49 3.50 18.93 6.82
CA ALA A 49 3.63 18.88 8.27
C ALA A 49 2.30 18.71 9.04
N GLY A 50 1.14 18.62 8.37
CA GLY A 50 -0.17 18.74 9.02
C GLY A 50 -1.10 17.53 8.98
N ARG A 51 -1.01 16.67 7.95
CA ARG A 51 -1.86 15.48 7.80
C ARG A 51 -1.05 14.31 7.27
N LYS A 52 -0.88 13.28 8.09
CA LYS A 52 -0.19 12.05 7.67
C LYS A 52 -1.23 10.97 7.46
N GLN A 53 -1.60 10.79 6.20
CA GLN A 53 -2.42 9.66 5.79
C GLN A 53 -1.50 8.47 5.49
N PHE A 54 -1.62 7.41 6.28
CA PHE A 54 -0.84 6.19 6.10
C PHE A 54 -1.68 5.12 5.45
N LEU A 55 -1.13 4.47 4.43
CA LEU A 55 -1.64 3.22 3.89
C LEU A 55 -0.86 2.07 4.51
N GLY A 56 -1.49 1.38 5.46
CA GLY A 56 -0.99 0.14 6.04
C GLY A 56 -1.63 -1.08 5.39
N PHE A 57 -1.03 -2.25 5.61
CA PHE A 57 -1.60 -3.53 5.25
C PHE A 57 -1.65 -4.44 6.46
N MET A 58 -2.73 -5.19 6.58
CA MET A 58 -2.91 -6.15 7.66
C MET A 58 -3.51 -7.45 7.13
N LEU A 59 -3.36 -8.51 7.91
CA LEU A 59 -3.98 -9.80 7.64
C LEU A 59 -5.27 -9.92 8.46
N LYS A 60 -6.37 -10.30 7.82
CA LYS A 60 -7.66 -10.63 8.46
C LYS A 60 -8.23 -11.87 7.78
N ASP A 61 -8.53 -12.92 8.55
CA ASP A 61 -9.13 -14.17 8.04
C ASP A 61 -8.39 -14.76 6.82
N TYR A 62 -7.04 -14.77 6.87
CA TYR A 62 -6.16 -15.18 5.77
C TYR A 62 -6.23 -14.32 4.49
N LYS A 63 -6.86 -13.14 4.56
CA LYS A 63 -6.93 -12.15 3.48
C LYS A 63 -6.14 -10.90 3.82
N VAL A 64 -5.52 -10.31 2.80
CA VAL A 64 -4.82 -9.04 2.95
C VAL A 64 -5.81 -7.91 2.81
N CYS A 65 -5.83 -7.05 3.81
CA CYS A 65 -6.62 -5.84 3.83
C CYS A 65 -5.69 -4.62 3.81
N SER A 66 -6.05 -3.64 2.99
CA SER A 66 -5.51 -2.29 3.10
C SER A 66 -6.23 -1.56 4.23
N MET A 67 -5.48 -0.79 5.00
CA MET A 67 -6.01 0.06 6.06
C MET A 67 -5.49 1.47 5.85
N LYS A 68 -6.40 2.44 5.79
CA LYS A 68 -6.05 3.86 5.75
C LYS A 68 -6.16 4.44 7.15
N PHE A 69 -5.11 5.10 7.62
CA PHE A 69 -5.12 5.86 8.85
C PHE A 69 -4.97 7.34 8.53
N ASP A 70 -5.86 8.18 9.02
CA ASP A 70 -5.65 9.62 9.05
C ASP A 70 -5.24 10.01 10.47
N LEU A 71 -3.93 10.23 10.68
CA LEU A 71 -3.44 10.80 11.93
C LEU A 71 -3.57 12.31 11.83
N GLN A 72 -4.78 12.84 11.93
CA GLN A 72 -4.96 14.25 12.26
C GLN A 72 -4.30 14.49 13.62
N GLY A 73 -3.60 15.62 13.75
CA GLY A 73 -2.79 15.96 14.91
C GLY A 73 -3.51 15.59 16.22
N ILE A 74 -2.85 14.76 17.02
CA ILE A 74 -3.26 14.38 18.37
C ILE A 74 -3.55 15.69 19.12
N GLY A 75 -4.82 16.04 19.30
CA GLY A 75 -5.19 17.34 19.85
C GLY A 75 -6.69 17.66 19.93
N ASN A 76 -7.55 17.03 19.14
CA ASN A 76 -9.00 17.24 19.26
C ASN A 76 -9.71 15.90 19.54
N GLU A 77 -10.22 15.75 20.76
CA GLU A 77 -10.92 14.56 21.29
C GLU A 77 -12.24 14.20 20.57
N ARG A 78 -12.52 14.74 19.38
CA ARG A 78 -13.86 14.63 18.75
C ARG A 78 -13.90 14.49 17.23
N ASP A 79 -12.78 14.24 16.56
CA ASP A 79 -12.81 13.93 15.13
C ASP A 79 -12.59 12.42 14.94
N PHE A 80 -13.67 11.73 14.56
CA PHE A 80 -13.65 10.32 14.20
C PHE A 80 -12.51 10.07 13.21
N ILE A 81 -11.54 9.23 13.59
CA ILE A 81 -10.55 8.72 12.65
C ILE A 81 -11.34 7.96 11.58
N ASP A 82 -11.46 8.53 10.37
CA ASP A 82 -12.04 7.85 9.21
C ASP A 82 -11.07 6.74 8.75
N SER A 83 -11.01 5.69 9.56
CA SER A 83 -10.23 4.49 9.30
C SER A 83 -11.05 3.61 8.37
N SER A 84 -10.60 3.46 7.14
CA SER A 84 -11.21 2.51 6.21
C SER A 84 -10.36 1.27 6.09
N ILE A 85 -10.99 0.11 6.30
CA ILE A 85 -10.40 -1.20 6.04
C ILE A 85 -11.06 -1.74 4.78
N LYS A 86 -10.26 -2.05 3.77
CA LYS A 86 -10.73 -2.61 2.50
C LYS A 86 -9.88 -3.81 2.13
N GLN A 87 -10.54 -4.93 1.85
CA GLN A 87 -9.88 -6.13 1.34
C GLN A 87 -9.22 -5.84 -0.01
N VAL A 88 -8.03 -6.39 -0.22
CA VAL A 88 -7.26 -6.19 -1.45
C VAL A 88 -7.66 -7.24 -2.48
N SER A 89 -8.50 -6.84 -3.44
CA SER A 89 -9.10 -7.75 -4.42
C SER A 89 -8.10 -8.54 -5.27
N ILE A 90 -6.92 -8.00 -5.56
CA ILE A 90 -5.88 -8.70 -6.33
C ILE A 90 -5.31 -9.94 -5.61
N LEU A 91 -5.49 -10.02 -4.29
CA LEU A 91 -5.01 -11.11 -3.45
C LEU A 91 -6.14 -12.05 -2.99
N ASP A 92 -7.38 -11.83 -3.43
CA ASP A 92 -8.56 -12.57 -2.95
C ASP A 92 -8.52 -14.05 -3.29
N GLN A 93 -7.86 -14.43 -4.38
CA GLN A 93 -7.75 -15.83 -4.79
C GLN A 93 -6.72 -16.62 -3.98
N VAL A 94 -5.98 -15.96 -3.08
CA VAL A 94 -4.88 -16.56 -2.32
C VAL A 94 -5.19 -16.46 -0.82
N GLU A 95 -4.88 -17.52 -0.07
CA GLU A 95 -4.89 -17.50 1.39
C GLU A 95 -3.48 -17.21 1.90
N ILE A 96 -3.34 -16.13 2.67
CA ILE A 96 -2.05 -15.60 3.12
C ILE A 96 -1.95 -15.83 4.65
N THR A 97 -0.80 -16.28 5.11
CA THR A 97 -0.51 -16.54 6.53
C THR A 97 0.41 -15.48 7.14
N GLN A 98 1.28 -14.87 6.34
CA GLN A 98 2.21 -13.83 6.79
C GLN A 98 2.38 -12.75 5.71
N VAL A 99 2.54 -11.51 6.15
CA VAL A 99 2.78 -10.34 5.28
C VAL A 99 3.95 -9.54 5.86
N PHE A 100 4.93 -9.22 5.02
CA PHE A 100 6.04 -8.33 5.36
C PHE A 100 6.08 -7.17 4.39
N GLN A 101 6.18 -5.95 4.90
CA GLN A 101 6.29 -4.74 4.09
C GLN A 101 7.72 -4.20 4.15
N ARG A 102 8.34 -3.96 2.98
CA ARG A 102 9.62 -3.25 2.88
C ARG A 102 9.62 -2.36 1.65
N GLU A 103 9.91 -1.07 1.82
CA GLU A 103 10.06 -0.09 0.71
C GLU A 103 8.88 -0.15 -0.29
N GLY A 104 7.67 -0.28 0.28
CA GLY A 104 6.38 -0.43 -0.41
C GLY A 104 6.24 -1.63 -1.36
N LEU A 105 7.08 -2.66 -1.19
CA LEU A 105 6.75 -4.01 -1.62
C LEU A 105 6.15 -4.80 -0.45
N LEU A 106 5.20 -5.66 -0.77
CA LEU A 106 4.61 -6.62 0.15
C LEU A 106 5.08 -8.03 -0.21
N LEU A 107 5.73 -8.68 0.73
CA LEU A 107 6.01 -10.10 0.69
C LEU A 107 4.87 -10.84 1.39
N CYS A 108 4.15 -11.67 0.66
CA CYS A 108 3.04 -12.47 1.17
C CYS A 108 3.43 -13.95 1.14
N ILE A 109 3.25 -14.63 2.27
CA ILE A 109 3.45 -16.09 2.37
C ILE A 109 2.08 -16.76 2.37
N THR A 110 1.90 -17.74 1.49
CA THR A 110 0.62 -18.42 1.36
C THR A 110 0.48 -19.58 2.31
N LYS A 111 -0.77 -19.94 2.63
CA LYS A 111 -1.08 -21.15 3.39
C LYS A 111 -0.78 -22.43 2.59
N ASP A 112 -1.01 -22.40 1.27
CA ASP A 112 -0.66 -23.52 0.39
C ASP A 112 0.87 -23.61 0.21
N LYS A 113 1.49 -24.60 0.88
CA LYS A 113 2.91 -24.95 0.74
C LYS A 113 3.89 -23.80 0.95
N PHE A 114 3.52 -22.79 1.74
CA PHE A 114 4.37 -21.63 2.06
C PHE A 114 4.93 -20.92 0.81
N LYS A 115 4.17 -20.91 -0.30
CA LYS A 115 4.59 -20.21 -1.52
C LYS A 115 4.71 -18.71 -1.25
N ILE A 116 5.68 -18.09 -1.90
CA ILE A 116 5.93 -16.65 -1.77
C ILE A 116 5.33 -15.90 -2.94
N LEU A 117 4.53 -14.89 -2.62
CA LEU A 117 3.98 -13.93 -3.56
C LEU A 117 4.52 -12.54 -3.19
N VAL A 118 5.19 -11.87 -4.11
CA VAL A 118 5.53 -10.46 -3.96
C VAL A 118 4.46 -9.63 -4.64
N TRP A 119 3.92 -8.66 -3.93
CA TRP A 119 2.97 -7.68 -4.46
C TRP A 119 3.57 -6.28 -4.37
N ASN A 120 3.48 -5.54 -5.47
CA ASN A 120 3.77 -4.13 -5.53
C ASN A 120 2.43 -3.37 -5.58
N PRO A 121 1.96 -2.78 -4.46
CA PRO A 121 0.71 -2.03 -4.43
C PRO A 121 0.75 -0.78 -5.31
N TYR A 122 1.93 -0.15 -5.45
CA TYR A 122 2.10 1.04 -6.27
C TYR A 122 1.96 0.74 -7.77
N LEU A 123 2.45 -0.43 -8.21
CA LEU A 123 2.30 -0.88 -9.59
C LEU A 123 1.05 -1.72 -9.82
N GLY A 124 0.37 -2.18 -8.77
CA GLY A 124 -0.71 -3.16 -8.87
C GLY A 124 -0.24 -4.52 -9.42
N GLN A 125 1.05 -4.83 -9.32
CA GLN A 125 1.66 -6.02 -9.93
C GLN A 125 1.97 -7.07 -8.88
N THR A 126 1.67 -8.33 -9.18
CA THR A 126 2.01 -9.49 -8.36
C THR A 126 3.01 -10.38 -9.09
N ARG A 127 3.90 -11.03 -8.34
CA ARG A 127 4.88 -11.97 -8.86
C ARG A 127 5.11 -13.11 -7.88
N TRP A 128 4.97 -14.34 -8.37
CA TRP A 128 5.35 -15.53 -7.61
C TRP A 128 6.87 -15.69 -7.60
N ILE A 129 7.40 -16.02 -6.42
CA ILE A 129 8.81 -16.41 -6.27
C ILE A 129 8.85 -17.92 -6.21
N GLN A 130 9.73 -18.51 -7.01
CA GLN A 130 10.02 -19.93 -6.95
C GLN A 130 11.28 -20.13 -6.10
N PRO A 131 11.24 -20.99 -5.09
CA PRO A 131 12.40 -21.26 -4.27
C PRO A 131 13.33 -22.23 -4.99
N ARG A 132 14.62 -22.23 -4.62
CA ARG A 132 15.56 -23.25 -5.09
C ARG A 132 15.30 -24.63 -4.48
N ASN A 133 14.79 -24.66 -3.25
CA ASN A 133 14.44 -25.85 -2.49
C ASN A 133 12.95 -25.80 -2.09
N THR A 134 12.39 -26.86 -1.51
CA THR A 134 11.03 -26.81 -0.97
C THR A 134 10.89 -25.81 0.18
N TYR A 135 9.79 -25.05 0.20
CA TYR A 135 9.47 -24.16 1.30
C TYR A 135 9.22 -24.91 2.61
N ARG A 136 9.72 -24.39 3.73
CA ARG A 136 9.46 -24.89 5.09
C ARG A 136 8.78 -23.83 5.94
N SER A 137 8.03 -24.27 6.95
CA SER A 137 7.33 -23.40 7.90
C SER A 137 8.27 -22.57 8.78
N GLU A 138 9.50 -23.04 8.96
CA GLU A 138 10.54 -22.43 9.80
C GLU A 138 11.41 -21.42 9.02
N ASP A 139 11.25 -21.35 7.70
CA ASP A 139 12.04 -20.47 6.86
C ASP A 139 11.74 -19.01 7.19
N ARG A 140 12.80 -18.23 7.37
CA ARG A 140 12.72 -16.78 7.59
C ARG A 140 12.99 -16.06 6.28
N TYR A 141 12.11 -15.12 5.94
CA TYR A 141 12.16 -14.39 4.69
C TYR A 141 12.42 -12.91 4.93
N GLN A 142 13.24 -12.32 4.06
CA GLN A 142 13.51 -10.89 4.03
C GLN A 142 13.66 -10.45 2.57
N ILE A 143 13.11 -9.29 2.23
CA ILE A 143 13.40 -8.61 0.96
C ILE A 143 14.72 -7.87 1.13
N CYS A 144 15.72 -8.09 0.27
CA CYS A 144 16.99 -7.34 0.27
C CYS A 144 17.26 -6.74 -1.11
N TYR A 145 17.87 -5.55 -1.13
CA TYR A 145 18.33 -4.90 -2.35
C TYR A 145 19.85 -5.04 -2.47
N ARG A 146 20.33 -5.20 -3.70
CA ARG A 146 21.76 -5.14 -4.01
C ARG A 146 22.07 -3.68 -4.34
N ILE A 147 22.92 -3.05 -3.51
CA ILE A 147 23.48 -1.72 -3.75
C ILE A 147 24.61 -1.84 -4.78
#